data_AF-A0A6M4ISB8-F1
#
_entry.id   AF-A0A6M4ISB8-F1
#
_cell.length_a   1.000
_cell.length_b   1.000
_cell.length_c   1.000
_cell.angle_alpha   90.00
_cell.angle_beta   90.00
_cell.angle_gamma   90.00
#
_symmetry.space_group_name_H-M   'P 1'
#
loop_
_entity.id
_entity.type
_entity.pdbx_description
1 polymer ?
#
loop_
_entity_poly.entity_id
_entity_poly.type
_entity_poly.pdbx_seq_one_letter_code
_entity_poly.pdbx_strand_id
1 'polypeptide(L)'
;MTSTRAQEVLYESEAALRLVDHELTGMHDVRDAAEPPARVIPMLSLSELPQILEQANAQILNVLSRLRESRAALQTTALEKLATTHEKIREVTSATEDAAINIMDACDRATQMVDELDTIDAADTPDREKAGGIRANLRDELFLMMGALQFQDITSQQLSHASAVLVEMENRLLDVAKLFDHNADQVKVISDGQHGAPDEATYDPNATTLNAETRQALADEIFTAVRAPAA
;
A
#
# COMPACT_ATOMS: atom_id res chain seq x y z
N MET A 1 58.07 -26.81 -53.04
CA MET A 1 56.79 -26.09 -52.83
C MET A 1 56.88 -25.14 -51.63
N THR A 2 57.86 -24.22 -51.61
CA THR A 2 58.13 -23.34 -50.45
C THR A 2 58.20 -21.85 -50.80
N SER A 3 58.28 -21.49 -52.09
CA SER A 3 58.41 -20.09 -52.54
C SER A 3 57.08 -19.33 -52.55
N THR A 4 55.97 -19.98 -52.93
CA THR A 4 54.66 -19.33 -53.08
C THR A 4 54.09 -18.87 -51.74
N ARG A 5 54.24 -19.70 -50.70
CA ARG A 5 53.75 -19.41 -49.34
C ARG A 5 54.53 -18.28 -48.66
N ALA A 6 55.82 -18.13 -48.98
CA ALA A 6 56.61 -17.01 -48.49
C ALA A 6 56.18 -15.68 -49.13
N GLN A 7 55.77 -15.71 -50.40
CA GLN A 7 55.31 -14.53 -51.13
C GLN A 7 53.91 -14.08 -50.69
N GLU A 8 53.02 -15.02 -50.36
CA GLU A 8 51.71 -14.72 -49.77
C GLU A 8 51.84 -14.08 -48.39
N VAL A 9 52.71 -14.61 -47.52
CA VAL A 9 52.95 -14.03 -46.19
C VAL A 9 53.55 -12.63 -46.29
N LEU A 10 54.44 -12.38 -47.26
CA LEU A 10 54.99 -11.05 -47.49
C LEU A 10 53.93 -10.07 -48.00
N TYR A 11 53.03 -10.51 -48.87
CA TYR A 11 51.92 -9.69 -49.38
C TYR A 11 50.90 -9.37 -48.29
N GLU A 12 50.56 -10.35 -47.45
CA GLU A 12 49.69 -10.14 -46.29
C GLU A 12 50.34 -9.21 -45.25
N SER A 13 51.65 -9.34 -45.03
CA SER A 13 52.38 -8.47 -44.10
C SER A 13 52.51 -7.05 -44.64
N GLU A 14 52.67 -6.85 -45.95
CA GLU A 14 52.67 -5.52 -46.58
C GLU A 14 51.28 -4.88 -46.53
N ALA A 15 50.22 -5.65 -46.79
CA ALA A 15 48.85 -5.18 -46.67
C ALA A 15 48.51 -4.78 -45.22
N ALA A 16 48.96 -5.56 -44.24
CA ALA A 16 48.80 -5.24 -42.83
C ALA A 16 49.58 -3.97 -42.43
N LEU A 17 50.79 -3.77 -42.94
CA LEU A 17 51.57 -2.56 -42.68
C LEU A 17 50.92 -1.31 -43.29
N ARG A 18 50.33 -1.40 -44.49
CA ARG A 18 49.58 -0.28 -45.09
C ARG A 18 48.29 0.03 -44.34
N LEU A 19 47.62 -0.99 -43.78
CA LEU A 19 46.44 -0.79 -42.93
C LEU A 19 46.83 -0.07 -41.63
N VAL A 20 47.94 -0.48 -41.00
CA VAL A 20 48.46 0.17 -39.78
C VAL A 20 48.93 1.60 -40.06
N ASP A 21 49.55 1.87 -41.20
CA ASP A 21 49.96 3.22 -41.61
C ASP A 21 48.75 4.13 -41.87
N HIS A 22 47.68 3.60 -42.47
CA HIS A 22 46.41 4.30 -42.64
C HIS A 22 45.74 4.62 -41.29
N GLU A 23 45.72 3.67 -40.34
CA GLU A 23 45.19 3.90 -38.99
C GLU A 23 46.04 4.90 -38.21
N LEU A 24 47.37 4.86 -38.32
CA LEU A 24 48.28 5.84 -37.70
C LEU A 24 48.09 7.25 -38.27
N THR A 25 47.86 7.36 -39.58
CA THR A 25 47.56 8.64 -40.24
C THR A 25 46.21 9.19 -39.78
N GLY A 26 45.18 8.33 -39.64
CA GLY A 26 43.89 8.70 -39.06
C GLY A 26 43.97 9.12 -37.59
N MET A 27 44.89 8.55 -36.81
CA MET A 27 45.13 8.96 -35.42
C MET A 27 45.92 10.26 -35.28
N HIS A 28 46.72 10.66 -36.27
CA HIS A 28 47.42 11.95 -36.26
C HIS A 28 46.46 13.12 -36.54
N ASP A 29 45.45 12.93 -37.39
CA ASP A 29 44.43 13.94 -37.71
C ASP A 29 43.48 14.23 -36.53
N VAL A 30 43.33 13.30 -35.59
CA VAL A 30 42.55 13.50 -34.34
C VAL A 30 43.37 14.23 -33.27
N ARG A 31 44.69 14.33 -33.42
CA ARG A 31 45.58 14.96 -32.42
C ARG A 31 45.85 16.45 -32.70
N ASP A 32 45.64 16.91 -33.93
CA ASP A 32 45.70 18.33 -34.33
C ASP A 32 44.30 18.98 -34.49
N ALA A 33 43.22 18.22 -34.37
CA ALA A 33 41.86 18.74 -34.29
C ALA A 33 41.40 18.89 -32.82
N ALA A 34 41.56 20.12 -32.32
CA ALA A 34 41.07 20.63 -31.04
C ALA A 34 41.82 20.16 -29.79
N GLU A 35 42.77 20.99 -29.34
CA GLU A 35 42.95 21.20 -27.90
C GLU A 35 41.55 21.38 -27.27
N PRO A 36 41.13 20.56 -26.30
CA PRO A 36 39.95 20.89 -25.52
C PRO A 36 40.24 22.25 -24.88
N PRO A 37 39.34 23.25 -24.98
CA PRO A 37 39.58 24.52 -24.31
C PRO A 37 39.87 24.19 -22.86
N ALA A 38 41.02 24.64 -22.38
CA ALA A 38 41.44 24.48 -20.99
C ALA A 38 40.19 24.70 -20.13
N ARG A 39 39.79 23.67 -19.36
CA ARG A 39 38.72 23.83 -18.39
C ARG A 39 39.16 24.98 -17.50
N VAL A 40 38.60 26.16 -17.76
CA VAL A 40 38.74 27.32 -16.92
C VAL A 40 38.08 26.86 -15.63
N ILE A 41 38.89 26.42 -14.68
CA ILE A 41 38.46 26.34 -13.29
C ILE A 41 38.12 27.79 -12.99
N PRO A 42 36.83 28.16 -12.81
CA PRO A 42 36.51 29.53 -12.48
C PRO A 42 37.28 29.84 -11.21
N MET A 43 38.26 30.75 -11.32
CA MET A 43 38.87 31.31 -10.13
C MET A 43 37.74 32.11 -9.48
N LEU A 44 37.05 31.51 -8.50
CA LEU A 44 36.10 32.23 -7.67
C LEU A 44 36.81 33.49 -7.19
N SER A 45 36.37 34.64 -7.69
CA SER A 45 36.95 35.88 -7.23
C SER A 45 36.47 36.10 -5.79
N LEU A 46 37.35 36.54 -4.90
CA LEU A 46 36.98 36.90 -3.52
C LEU A 46 35.85 37.96 -3.47
N SER A 47 35.65 38.70 -4.56
CA SER A 47 34.54 39.64 -4.76
C SER A 47 33.17 38.98 -4.99
N GLU A 48 33.10 37.74 -5.48
CA GLU A 48 31.85 37.00 -5.71
C GLU A 48 31.42 36.19 -4.47
N LEU A 49 32.33 35.99 -3.52
CA LEU A 49 32.12 35.24 -2.28
C LEU A 49 30.90 35.73 -1.46
N PRO A 50 30.66 37.05 -1.30
CA PRO A 50 29.46 37.54 -0.62
C PRO A 50 28.16 37.17 -1.33
N GLN A 51 28.12 37.24 -2.67
CA GLN A 51 26.94 36.86 -3.46
C GLN A 51 26.69 35.36 -3.43
N ILE A 52 27.75 34.55 -3.50
CA ILE A 52 27.65 33.08 -3.38
C ILE A 52 27.15 32.69 -1.99
N LEU A 53 27.63 33.34 -0.93
CA LEU A 53 27.15 33.11 0.44
C LEU A 53 25.70 33.54 0.62
N GLU A 54 25.31 34.68 0.05
CA GLU A 54 23.91 35.15 0.08
C GLU A 54 22.99 34.18 -0.65
N GLN A 55 23.40 33.71 -1.83
CA GLN A 55 22.65 32.73 -2.62
C GLN A 55 22.56 31.38 -1.91
N ALA A 56 23.66 30.89 -1.33
CA ALA A 56 23.67 29.66 -0.55
C ALA A 56 22.78 29.78 0.71
N ASN A 57 22.82 30.91 1.40
CA ASN A 57 21.97 31.16 2.56
C ASN A 57 20.49 31.21 2.18
N ALA A 58 20.15 31.88 1.07
CA ALA A 58 18.79 31.90 0.53
C ALA A 58 18.30 30.50 0.14
N GLN A 59 19.15 29.67 -0.46
CA GLN A 59 18.86 28.28 -0.78
C GLN A 59 18.64 27.44 0.49
N ILE A 60 19.50 27.56 1.49
CA ILE A 60 19.37 26.86 2.78
C ILE A 60 18.05 27.25 3.47
N LEU A 61 17.71 28.54 3.50
CA LEU A 61 16.45 29.01 4.09
C LEU A 61 15.22 28.48 3.33
N ASN A 62 15.29 28.38 2.00
CA ASN A 62 14.21 27.81 1.20
C ASN A 62 14.04 26.30 1.48
N VAL A 63 15.14 25.55 1.53
CA VAL A 63 15.12 24.12 1.89
C VAL A 63 14.56 23.92 3.30
N LEU A 64 14.98 24.72 4.28
CA LEU A 64 14.46 24.67 5.65
C LEU A 64 12.96 24.99 5.73
N SER A 65 12.47 25.94 4.92
CA SER A 65 11.03 26.24 4.83
C SER A 65 10.24 25.05 4.31
N ARG A 66 10.69 24.46 3.20
CA ARG A 66 10.06 23.26 2.61
C ARG A 66 10.10 22.07 3.57
N LEU A 67 11.19 21.92 4.32
CA LEU A 67 11.34 20.92 5.39
C LEU A 67 10.29 21.09 6.48
N ARG A 68 10.07 22.33 6.91
CA ARG A 68 9.10 22.67 7.94
C ARG A 68 7.67 22.43 7.47
N GLU A 69 7.37 22.77 6.22
CA GLU A 69 6.07 22.51 5.59
C GLU A 69 5.81 21.01 5.41
N SER A 70 6.78 20.25 4.89
CA SER A 70 6.70 18.79 4.75
C SER A 70 6.52 18.10 6.10
N ARG A 71 7.27 18.53 7.12
CA ARG A 71 7.10 18.04 8.50
C ARG A 71 5.71 18.34 9.03
N ALA A 72 5.18 19.54 8.83
CA ALA A 72 3.84 19.89 9.29
C ALA A 72 2.76 19.04 8.59
N ALA A 73 2.87 18.86 7.26
CA ALA A 73 1.95 18.04 6.48
C ALA A 73 1.99 16.55 6.88
N LEU A 74 3.19 16.00 7.11
CA LEU A 74 3.35 14.64 7.63
C LEU A 74 2.79 14.52 9.05
N GLN A 75 3.15 15.44 9.94
CA GLN A 75 2.80 15.33 11.35
C GLN A 75 1.29 15.40 11.57
N THR A 76 0.58 16.30 10.90
CA THR A 76 -0.87 16.41 11.11
C THR A 76 -1.63 15.28 10.41
N THR A 77 -1.46 15.12 9.10
CA THR A 77 -2.30 14.19 8.33
C THR A 77 -1.92 12.72 8.53
N ALA A 78 -0.64 12.40 8.65
CA ALA A 78 -0.22 11.00 8.81
C ALA A 78 -0.53 10.49 10.22
N LEU A 79 -0.28 11.29 11.27
CA LEU A 79 -0.60 10.87 12.64
C LEU A 79 -2.11 10.75 12.86
N GLU A 80 -2.91 11.66 12.32
CA GLU A 80 -4.37 11.57 12.41
C GLU A 80 -4.90 10.32 11.70
N LYS A 81 -4.49 10.07 10.44
CA LYS A 81 -4.90 8.86 9.69
C LYS A 81 -4.45 7.56 10.38
N LEU A 82 -3.25 7.53 10.95
CA LEU A 82 -2.75 6.37 11.69
C LEU A 82 -3.55 6.16 12.98
N ALA A 83 -3.82 7.23 13.74
CA ALA A 83 -4.63 7.15 14.95
C ALA A 83 -6.04 6.64 14.65
N THR A 84 -6.69 7.13 13.58
CA THR A 84 -8.00 6.64 13.14
C THR A 84 -7.93 5.17 12.70
N THR A 85 -6.88 4.79 11.96
CA THR A 85 -6.70 3.39 11.52
C THR A 85 -6.49 2.46 12.70
N HIS A 86 -5.69 2.87 13.69
CA HIS A 86 -5.45 2.12 14.91
C HIS A 86 -6.75 1.96 15.71
N GLU A 87 -7.55 3.01 15.85
CA GLU A 87 -8.84 2.93 16.53
C GLU A 87 -9.79 1.97 15.80
N LYS A 88 -9.81 1.99 14.47
CA LYS A 88 -10.61 1.07 13.67
C LYS A 88 -10.17 -0.39 13.82
N ILE A 89 -8.86 -0.66 13.81
CA ILE A 89 -8.33 -2.00 14.08
C ILE A 89 -8.73 -2.45 15.49
N ARG A 90 -8.68 -1.55 16.48
CA ARG A 90 -9.12 -1.86 17.84
C ARG A 90 -10.61 -2.17 17.93
N GLU A 91 -11.47 -1.39 17.26
CA GLU A 91 -12.92 -1.63 17.16
C GLU A 91 -13.20 -3.01 16.57
N VAL A 92 -12.54 -3.34 15.44
CA VAL A 92 -12.66 -4.64 14.77
C VAL A 92 -12.19 -5.79 15.64
N THR A 93 -11.09 -5.59 16.37
CA THR A 93 -10.56 -6.59 17.30
C THR A 93 -11.54 -6.86 18.43
N SER A 94 -12.09 -5.80 19.02
CA SER A 94 -13.12 -5.92 20.07
C SER A 94 -14.37 -6.62 19.56
N ALA A 95 -14.88 -6.22 18.39
CA ALA A 95 -16.06 -6.85 17.79
C ALA A 95 -15.82 -8.32 17.43
N THR A 96 -14.60 -8.66 17.01
CA THR A 96 -14.19 -10.05 16.74
C THR A 96 -14.12 -10.86 18.04
N GLU A 97 -13.60 -10.28 19.12
CA GLU A 97 -13.57 -10.91 20.44
C GLU A 97 -14.98 -11.16 20.96
N ASP A 98 -15.85 -10.15 20.91
CA ASP A 98 -17.26 -10.27 21.33
C ASP A 98 -17.99 -11.35 20.51
N ALA A 99 -17.81 -11.36 19.19
CA ALA A 99 -18.43 -12.37 18.34
C ALA A 99 -17.89 -13.78 18.63
N ALA A 100 -16.58 -13.93 18.88
CA ALA A 100 -15.99 -15.21 19.25
C ALA A 100 -16.52 -15.73 20.60
N ILE A 101 -16.64 -14.87 21.61
CA ILE A 101 -17.24 -15.21 22.91
C ILE A 101 -18.69 -15.66 22.72
N ASN A 102 -19.49 -14.88 21.99
CA ASN A 102 -20.89 -15.23 21.73
C ASN A 102 -21.04 -16.58 21.01
N ILE A 103 -20.15 -16.91 20.07
CA ILE A 103 -20.13 -18.20 19.39
C ILE A 103 -19.76 -19.33 20.36
N MET A 104 -18.79 -19.13 21.25
CA MET A 104 -18.42 -20.15 22.26
C MET A 104 -19.57 -20.40 23.23
N ASP A 105 -20.19 -19.35 23.77
CA ASP A 105 -21.33 -19.46 24.68
C ASP A 105 -22.53 -20.15 24.00
N ALA A 106 -22.76 -19.88 22.72
CA ALA A 106 -23.79 -20.54 21.93
C ALA A 106 -23.47 -22.02 21.66
N CYS A 107 -22.21 -22.37 21.42
CA CYS A 107 -21.77 -23.76 21.31
C CYS A 107 -21.99 -24.54 22.62
N ASP A 108 -21.72 -23.93 23.77
CA ASP A 108 -21.94 -24.54 25.08
C ASP A 108 -23.44 -24.80 25.32
N ARG A 109 -24.30 -23.82 25.04
CA ARG A 109 -25.76 -24.01 25.11
C ARG A 109 -26.25 -25.07 24.13
N ALA A 110 -25.74 -25.08 22.90
CA ALA A 110 -26.08 -26.08 21.90
C ALA A 110 -25.69 -27.49 22.33
N THR A 111 -24.53 -27.65 22.95
CA THR A 111 -24.06 -28.93 23.51
C THR A 111 -24.99 -29.42 24.62
N GLN A 112 -25.39 -28.54 25.55
CA GLN A 112 -26.37 -28.87 26.59
C GLN A 112 -27.71 -29.31 26.00
N MET A 113 -28.21 -28.61 24.98
CA MET A 113 -29.45 -28.99 24.30
C MET A 113 -29.35 -30.35 23.60
N VAL A 114 -28.18 -30.71 23.06
CA VAL A 114 -27.93 -32.04 22.47
C VAL A 114 -27.91 -33.11 23.58
N ASP A 115 -27.23 -32.87 24.70
CA ASP A 115 -27.21 -33.81 25.83
C ASP A 115 -28.62 -34.04 26.41
N GLU A 116 -29.46 -32.99 26.48
CA GLU A 116 -30.86 -33.11 26.88
C GLU A 116 -31.67 -33.94 25.88
N LEU A 117 -31.44 -33.77 24.57
CA LEU A 117 -32.09 -34.58 23.54
C LEU A 117 -31.69 -36.05 23.63
N ASP A 118 -30.40 -36.33 23.83
CA ASP A 118 -29.88 -37.69 24.01
C ASP A 118 -30.48 -38.36 25.25
N THR A 119 -30.64 -37.60 26.34
CA THR A 119 -31.30 -38.07 27.57
C THR A 119 -32.76 -38.43 27.33
N ILE A 120 -33.49 -37.63 26.53
CA ILE A 120 -34.89 -37.89 26.20
C ILE A 120 -35.03 -39.12 25.30
N ASP A 121 -34.15 -39.26 24.30
CA ASP A 121 -34.17 -40.41 23.38
C ASP A 121 -33.75 -41.72 24.07
N ALA A 122 -32.94 -41.66 25.14
CA ALA A 122 -32.56 -42.81 25.95
C ALA A 122 -33.63 -43.27 26.96
N ALA A 123 -34.70 -42.49 27.17
CA ALA A 123 -35.76 -42.84 28.12
C ALA A 123 -36.67 -43.97 27.57
N ASP A 124 -37.18 -44.83 28.46
CA ASP A 124 -38.12 -45.92 28.11
C ASP A 124 -39.39 -45.44 27.39
N THR A 125 -39.80 -44.19 27.65
CA THR A 125 -40.89 -43.50 26.95
C THR A 125 -40.41 -42.10 26.51
N PRO A 126 -39.91 -41.96 25.28
CA PRO A 126 -39.37 -40.69 24.80
C PRO A 126 -40.46 -39.62 24.66
N ASP A 127 -40.26 -38.48 25.30
CA ASP A 127 -41.13 -37.30 25.15
C ASP A 127 -40.79 -36.57 23.85
N ARG A 128 -41.51 -36.93 22.79
CA ARG A 128 -41.33 -36.36 21.44
C ARG A 128 -41.73 -34.89 21.35
N GLU A 129 -42.65 -34.41 22.19
CA GLU A 129 -43.08 -33.02 22.20
C GLU A 129 -41.99 -32.12 22.79
N LYS A 130 -41.45 -32.51 23.95
CA LYS A 130 -40.31 -31.83 24.57
C LYS A 130 -39.07 -31.83 23.67
N ALA A 131 -38.76 -32.98 23.05
CA ALA A 131 -37.65 -33.08 22.09
C ALA A 131 -37.88 -32.22 20.82
N GLY A 132 -39.14 -31.97 20.44
CA GLY A 132 -39.48 -31.06 19.36
C GLY A 132 -39.16 -29.60 19.71
N GLY A 133 -39.50 -29.17 20.93
CA GLY A 133 -39.19 -27.84 21.45
C GLY A 133 -37.68 -27.57 21.55
N ILE A 134 -36.92 -28.51 22.10
CA ILE A 134 -35.46 -28.36 22.21
C ILE A 134 -34.80 -28.29 20.82
N ARG A 135 -35.28 -29.08 19.85
CA ARG A 135 -34.80 -28.98 18.46
C ARG A 135 -35.12 -27.66 17.77
N ALA A 136 -36.22 -27.00 18.14
CA ALA A 136 -36.52 -25.65 17.64
C ALA A 136 -35.53 -24.64 18.23
N ASN A 137 -35.34 -24.64 19.55
CA ASN A 137 -34.39 -23.76 20.23
C ASN A 137 -32.95 -23.95 19.74
N LEU A 138 -32.53 -25.20 19.50
CA LEU A 138 -31.21 -25.50 18.93
C LEU A 138 -31.03 -24.89 17.53
N ARG A 139 -32.08 -24.90 16.70
CA ARG A 139 -32.03 -24.26 15.37
C ARG A 139 -31.91 -22.75 15.49
N ASP A 140 -32.66 -22.14 16.41
CA ASP A 140 -32.59 -20.70 16.66
C ASP A 140 -31.18 -20.29 17.15
N GLU A 141 -30.58 -21.08 18.04
CA GLU A 141 -29.21 -20.86 18.51
C GLU A 141 -28.16 -20.98 17.38
N LEU A 142 -28.32 -21.97 16.50
CA LEU A 142 -27.46 -22.11 15.31
C LEU A 142 -27.63 -20.93 14.34
N PHE A 143 -28.83 -20.37 14.21
CA PHE A 143 -29.06 -19.16 13.42
C PHE A 143 -28.37 -17.94 14.04
N LEU A 144 -28.39 -17.80 15.37
CA LEU A 144 -27.67 -16.74 16.07
C LEU A 144 -26.16 -16.86 15.88
N MET A 145 -25.59 -18.06 15.99
CA MET A 145 -24.16 -18.31 15.69
C MET A 145 -23.80 -17.94 14.25
N MET A 146 -24.65 -18.29 13.29
CA MET A 146 -24.44 -17.95 11.89
C MET A 146 -24.49 -16.44 11.66
N GLY A 147 -25.35 -15.73 12.38
CA GLY A 147 -25.38 -14.26 12.42
C GLY A 147 -24.10 -13.68 13.03
N ALA A 148 -23.61 -14.24 14.13
CA ALA A 148 -22.36 -13.80 14.77
C ALA A 148 -21.17 -13.90 13.80
N LEU A 149 -21.06 -14.96 13.00
CA LEU A 149 -20.01 -15.14 11.99
C LEU A 149 -19.93 -14.03 10.93
N GLN A 150 -20.95 -13.18 10.79
CA GLN A 150 -20.91 -12.01 9.90
C GLN A 150 -19.82 -11.00 10.30
N PHE A 151 -19.31 -11.06 11.54
CA PHE A 151 -18.13 -10.27 11.94
C PHE A 151 -16.96 -10.48 10.97
N GLN A 152 -16.84 -11.66 10.36
CA GLN A 152 -15.74 -12.02 9.46
C GLN A 152 -15.70 -11.16 8.19
N ASP A 153 -16.85 -10.84 7.60
CA ASP A 153 -16.95 -9.96 6.43
C ASP A 153 -16.59 -8.52 6.79
N ILE A 154 -17.15 -8.01 7.89
CA ILE A 154 -16.88 -6.66 8.39
C ILE A 154 -15.41 -6.51 8.76
N THR A 155 -14.83 -7.50 9.44
CA THR A 155 -13.40 -7.53 9.79
C THR A 155 -12.52 -7.52 8.53
N SER A 156 -12.87 -8.28 7.50
CA SER A 156 -12.15 -8.26 6.22
C SER A 156 -12.19 -6.90 5.54
N GLN A 157 -13.36 -6.25 5.50
CA GLN A 157 -13.54 -4.93 4.90
C GLN A 157 -12.70 -3.87 5.64
N GLN A 158 -12.75 -3.88 6.97
CA GLN A 158 -12.03 -2.90 7.80
C GLN A 158 -10.52 -3.12 7.76
N LEU A 159 -10.04 -4.37 7.73
CA LEU A 159 -8.62 -4.67 7.56
C LEU A 159 -8.11 -4.27 6.17
N SER A 160 -8.91 -4.50 5.12
CA SER A 160 -8.57 -4.08 3.75
C SER A 160 -8.45 -2.56 3.66
N HIS A 161 -9.36 -1.81 4.29
CA HIS A 161 -9.28 -0.36 4.37
C HIS A 161 -8.05 0.10 5.17
N ALA A 162 -7.80 -0.48 6.33
CA ALA A 162 -6.62 -0.17 7.14
C ALA A 162 -5.32 -0.40 6.36
N SER A 163 -5.23 -1.49 5.58
CA SER A 163 -4.10 -1.76 4.70
C SER A 163 -3.94 -0.69 3.62
N ALA A 164 -5.02 -0.27 2.96
CA ALA A 164 -4.96 0.78 1.95
C ALA A 164 -4.48 2.12 2.53
N VAL A 165 -4.94 2.49 3.73
CA VAL A 165 -4.48 3.72 4.43
C VAL A 165 -2.99 3.63 4.76
N LEU A 166 -2.52 2.47 5.24
CA LEU A 166 -1.10 2.28 5.54
C LEU A 166 -0.22 2.37 4.28
N VAL A 167 -0.68 1.83 3.14
CA VAL A 167 0.01 1.97 1.85
C VAL A 167 0.03 3.42 1.36
N GLU A 168 -1.05 4.17 1.53
CA GLU A 168 -1.08 5.61 1.23
C GLU A 168 -0.04 6.36 2.07
N MET A 169 0.04 6.02 3.37
CA MET A 169 1.01 6.61 4.29
C MET A 169 2.45 6.26 3.92
N GLU A 170 2.72 5.00 3.55
CA GLU A 170 4.01 4.55 3.04
C GLU A 170 4.44 5.36 1.82
N ASN A 171 3.57 5.50 0.82
CA ASN A 171 3.86 6.27 -0.39
C ASN A 171 4.17 7.74 -0.07
N ARG A 172 3.42 8.37 0.83
CA ARG A 172 3.70 9.75 1.27
C ARG A 172 5.06 9.89 1.95
N LEU A 173 5.43 8.93 2.80
CA LEU A 173 6.75 8.93 3.45
C LEU A 173 7.88 8.71 2.42
N LEU A 174 7.64 7.87 1.41
CA LEU A 174 8.57 7.61 0.32
C LEU A 174 8.76 8.86 -0.56
N ASP A 175 7.68 9.60 -0.85
CA ASP A 175 7.77 10.87 -1.59
C ASP A 175 8.52 11.94 -0.81
N VAL A 176 8.35 11.99 0.52
CA VAL A 176 9.16 12.85 1.37
C VAL A 176 10.63 12.42 1.39
N ALA A 177 10.91 11.11 1.42
CA ALA A 177 12.27 10.59 1.31
C ALA A 177 12.92 10.98 -0.03
N LYS A 178 12.18 10.87 -1.15
CA LYS A 178 12.65 11.31 -2.49
C LYS A 178 12.96 12.80 -2.57
N LEU A 179 12.22 13.64 -1.83
CA LEU A 179 12.51 15.08 -1.75
C LEU A 179 13.85 15.37 -1.05
N PHE A 180 14.26 14.51 -0.11
CA PHE A 180 15.59 14.59 0.51
C PHE A 180 16.68 14.00 -0.39
N ASP A 181 16.36 12.92 -1.13
CA ASP A 181 17.28 12.27 -2.07
C ASP A 181 17.53 13.09 -3.35
N HIS A 182 16.64 14.01 -3.72
CA HIS A 182 16.87 14.94 -4.85
C HIS A 182 17.98 15.98 -4.60
N ASN A 183 18.46 16.13 -3.36
CA ASN A 183 19.71 16.84 -3.08
C ASN A 183 20.93 15.91 -3.07
N ALA A 184 20.73 14.59 -3.21
CA ALA A 184 21.77 13.58 -3.14
C ALA A 184 22.25 13.12 -4.53
N ASP A 185 21.43 13.06 -5.59
CA ASP A 185 22.01 12.92 -6.94
C ASP A 185 21.06 13.08 -8.13
N GLN A 186 21.66 13.42 -9.27
CA GLN A 186 21.13 13.42 -10.64
C GLN A 186 20.72 12.02 -11.14
N VAL A 187 19.95 11.23 -10.38
CA VAL A 187 19.57 9.87 -10.80
C VAL A 187 18.06 9.79 -11.01
N LYS A 188 17.69 9.71 -12.29
CA LYS A 188 16.34 9.42 -12.81
C LYS A 188 15.71 8.24 -12.07
N VAL A 189 14.55 8.44 -11.46
CA VAL A 189 13.64 7.35 -11.11
C VAL A 189 12.43 7.41 -12.02
N ILE A 190 12.30 6.36 -12.83
CA ILE A 190 11.19 6.08 -13.74
C ILE A 190 9.97 5.76 -12.88
N SER A 191 8.93 6.60 -12.95
CA SER A 191 7.61 6.31 -12.40
C SER A 191 6.75 5.71 -13.51
N ASP A 192 6.67 4.38 -13.55
CA ASP A 192 5.66 3.67 -14.32
C ASP A 192 5.01 2.66 -13.37
N GLY A 193 3.69 2.78 -13.17
CA GLY A 193 2.97 2.01 -12.17
C GLY A 193 1.61 2.58 -11.83
N GLN A 194 0.70 2.58 -12.81
CA GLN A 194 -0.73 2.67 -12.57
C GLN A 194 -1.17 1.52 -11.65
N HIS A 195 -1.57 1.80 -10.42
CA HIS A 195 -2.46 0.93 -9.66
C HIS A 195 -3.64 1.77 -9.13
N GLY A 196 -4.83 1.33 -9.52
CA GLY A 196 -6.07 2.09 -9.51
C GLY A 196 -6.49 2.56 -8.12
N ALA A 197 -7.04 3.76 -8.09
CA ALA A 197 -7.88 4.25 -7.00
C ALA A 197 -9.01 3.25 -6.71
N PRO A 198 -9.46 3.14 -5.45
CA PRO A 198 -10.53 2.21 -5.08
C PRO A 198 -11.81 2.54 -5.85
N ASP A 199 -12.54 1.49 -6.24
CA ASP A 199 -13.88 1.62 -6.81
C ASP A 199 -14.79 2.20 -5.73
N GLU A 200 -15.08 3.51 -5.86
CA GLU A 200 -15.80 4.35 -4.91
C GLU A 200 -17.23 3.84 -4.61
N ALA A 201 -17.69 2.85 -5.39
CA ALA A 201 -19.00 2.22 -5.28
C ALA A 201 -19.17 1.23 -4.10
N THR A 202 -18.11 0.78 -3.45
CA THR A 202 -18.20 -0.32 -2.43
C THR A 202 -17.86 0.11 -1.00
N TYR A 203 -17.44 1.35 -0.79
CA TYR A 203 -16.98 1.83 0.53
C TYR A 203 -18.07 2.67 1.22
N ASP A 204 -18.55 2.20 2.38
CA ASP A 204 -19.37 2.99 3.30
C ASP A 204 -18.58 3.31 4.59
N PRO A 205 -18.17 4.58 4.82
CA PRO A 205 -17.45 4.98 6.03
C PRO A 205 -18.27 4.86 7.32
N ASN A 206 -19.60 4.64 7.23
CA ASN A 206 -20.50 4.44 8.36
C ASN A 206 -20.81 2.96 8.63
N ALA A 207 -20.17 2.02 7.91
CA ALA A 207 -20.31 0.59 8.18
C ALA A 207 -19.73 0.25 9.56
N THR A 208 -20.62 0.07 10.53
CA THR A 208 -20.32 -0.40 11.90
C THR A 208 -21.23 -1.57 12.27
N THR A 209 -20.90 -2.34 13.31
CA THR A 209 -21.75 -3.39 13.92
C THR A 209 -22.60 -2.87 15.06
N LEU A 210 -22.26 -1.70 15.62
CA LEU A 210 -22.94 -1.12 16.78
C LEU A 210 -24.33 -0.58 16.40
N ASN A 211 -25.33 -0.77 17.27
CA ASN A 211 -26.70 -0.27 17.08
C ASN A 211 -27.35 -0.72 15.75
N ALA A 212 -27.23 -2.01 15.41
CA ALA A 212 -27.84 -2.58 14.21
C ALA A 212 -29.37 -2.40 14.20
N GLU A 213 -30.05 -2.62 15.33
CA GLU A 213 -31.50 -2.39 15.47
C GLU A 213 -31.90 -0.94 15.23
N THR A 214 -31.19 0.02 15.82
CA THR A 214 -31.48 1.45 15.67
C THR A 214 -31.28 1.92 14.24
N ARG A 215 -30.28 1.37 13.53
CA ARG A 215 -30.02 1.68 12.12
C ARG A 215 -31.00 1.00 11.18
N GLN A 216 -31.45 -0.22 11.48
CA GLN A 216 -32.54 -0.88 10.75
C GLN A 216 -33.84 -0.09 10.89
N ALA A 217 -34.16 0.39 12.11
CA ALA A 217 -35.32 1.25 12.34
C ALA A 217 -35.24 2.57 11.55
N LEU A 218 -34.06 3.19 11.48
CA LEU A 218 -33.82 4.40 10.68
C LEU A 218 -33.91 4.15 9.18
N ALA A 219 -33.39 3.01 8.70
CA ALA A 219 -33.50 2.61 7.30
C ALA A 219 -34.96 2.34 6.93
N ASP A 220 -35.70 1.60 7.77
CA ASP A 220 -37.12 1.32 7.59
C ASP A 220 -37.94 2.62 7.59
N GLU A 221 -37.61 3.60 8.44
CA GLU A 221 -38.22 4.94 8.47
C GLU A 221 -37.97 5.72 7.16
N ILE A 222 -36.74 5.67 6.62
CA ILE A 222 -36.41 6.32 5.34
C ILE A 222 -37.17 5.65 4.17
N PHE A 223 -37.21 4.32 4.12
CA PHE A 223 -37.91 3.60 3.05
C PHE A 223 -39.43 3.67 3.17
N THR A 224 -39.98 3.81 4.38
CA THR A 224 -41.42 4.06 4.58
C THR A 224 -41.80 5.50 4.28
N ALA A 225 -40.95 6.49 4.60
CA ALA A 225 -41.15 7.89 4.24
C ALA A 225 -41.10 8.13 2.72
N VAL A 226 -40.20 7.43 2.01
CA VAL A 226 -40.10 7.49 0.53
C VAL A 226 -41.27 6.77 -0.16
N ARG A 227 -41.95 5.83 0.52
CA ARG A 227 -43.12 5.10 0.00
C ARG A 227 -44.46 5.78 0.24
N ALA A 228 -44.48 7.00 0.78
CA ALA A 228 -45.70 7.80 0.87
C ALA A 228 -45.80 8.83 -0.27
N PRO A 229 -46.27 8.44 -1.47
CA PRO A 229 -47.04 9.35 -2.30
C PRO A 229 -48.53 9.14 -2.01
N ALA A 230 -49.11 10.06 -1.26
CA ALA A 230 -50.53 10.39 -1.32
C ALA A 230 -50.56 11.93 -1.33
N ALA A 231 -51.21 12.63 -2.25
CA ALA A 231 -52.26 12.28 -3.20
C ALA A 231 -52.22 13.26 -4.39
#